data_AF-A0A426U7U6-F1
#
_entry.id   AF-A0A426U7U6-F1
#
_cell.length_a   1.000
_cell.length_b   1.000
_cell.length_c   1.000
_cell.angle_alpha   90.00
_cell.angle_beta   90.00
_cell.angle_gamma   90.00
#
_symmetry.space_group_name_H-M   'P 1'
#
loop_
_entity.id
_entity.type
_entity.pdbx_description
1 polymer ?
#
loop_
_entity_poly.entity_id
_entity_poly.type
_entity_poly.pdbx_seq_one_letter_code
_entity_poly.pdbx_strand_id
1 'polypeptide(L)'
;MSEQEFPTPTPYDALQAAILELFHETVSRYPPPHAPGAEPSSPPPHRIGEYLVYQGYLSPRELHSALQESQGISGGKPVPLGFILVTRYNLPATVIAMALLLQTLDQLAHTPRLPPRFLGEQLLREAALTPQQLALVLEQQVVDYTHGQWQRIGDLIANHGWLDADALNAFVREMRAA
;
A
#
# COMPACT_ATOMS: atom_id res chain seq x y z
N MET A 1 40.76 -18.51 -14.22
CA MET A 1 39.98 -17.37 -13.71
C MET A 1 38.54 -17.75 -13.91
N SER A 2 37.85 -18.15 -12.85
CA SER A 2 36.44 -18.53 -12.94
C SER A 2 35.62 -17.25 -12.99
N GLU A 3 34.89 -17.03 -14.09
CA GLU A 3 33.88 -15.98 -14.18
C GLU A 3 32.78 -16.29 -13.16
N GLN A 4 32.65 -15.44 -12.13
CA GLN A 4 31.51 -15.48 -11.24
C GLN A 4 30.31 -14.95 -12.03
N GLU A 5 29.48 -15.85 -12.57
CA GLU A 5 28.14 -15.50 -13.04
C GLU A 5 27.33 -14.99 -11.85
N PHE A 6 27.09 -13.68 -11.80
CA PHE A 6 26.12 -13.12 -10.88
C PHE A 6 24.72 -13.52 -11.34
N PRO A 7 23.86 -14.08 -10.47
CA PRO A 7 22.51 -14.43 -10.85
C PRO A 7 21.74 -13.17 -11.29
N THR A 8 21.03 -13.27 -12.40
CA THR A 8 20.13 -12.19 -12.86
C THR A 8 19.05 -11.99 -11.80
N PRO A 9 18.80 -10.75 -11.33
CA PRO A 9 17.77 -10.47 -10.33
C PRO A 9 16.42 -10.95 -10.82
N THR A 10 15.66 -11.60 -9.93
CA THR A 10 14.30 -12.03 -10.25
C THR A 10 13.36 -10.81 -10.34
N PRO A 11 12.20 -10.93 -11.01
CA PRO A 11 11.20 -9.86 -11.01
C PRO A 11 10.77 -9.43 -9.60
N TYR A 12 10.76 -10.38 -8.66
CA TYR A 12 10.50 -10.11 -7.25
C TYR A 12 11.61 -9.25 -6.62
N ASP A 13 12.89 -9.54 -6.89
CA ASP A 13 14.01 -8.76 -6.36
C ASP A 13 13.96 -7.30 -6.86
N ALA A 14 13.61 -7.11 -8.13
CA ALA A 14 13.44 -5.79 -8.71
C ALA A 14 12.28 -5.02 -8.07
N LEU A 15 11.14 -5.69 -7.85
CA LEU A 15 9.98 -5.12 -7.16
C LEU A 15 10.33 -4.74 -5.71
N GLN A 16 11.01 -5.63 -4.99
CA GLN A 16 11.48 -5.41 -3.63
C GLN A 16 12.40 -4.19 -3.56
N ALA A 17 13.40 -4.12 -4.44
CA ALA A 17 14.34 -3.00 -4.48
C ALA A 17 13.62 -1.67 -4.74
N ALA A 18 12.69 -1.62 -5.69
CA ALA A 18 11.92 -0.42 -6.01
C ALA A 18 11.01 0.03 -4.84
N ILE A 19 10.37 -0.90 -4.12
CA ILE A 19 9.56 -0.60 -2.94
C ILE A 19 10.44 -0.08 -1.79
N LEU A 20 11.62 -0.66 -1.57
CA LEU A 20 12.54 -0.22 -0.52
C LEU A 20 13.15 1.15 -0.82
N GLU A 21 13.49 1.44 -2.07
CA GLU A 21 13.95 2.76 -2.49
C GLU A 21 12.88 3.83 -2.20
N LEU A 22 11.63 3.56 -2.61
CA LEU A 22 10.50 4.45 -2.34
C LEU A 22 10.24 4.62 -0.84
N PHE A 23 10.44 3.56 -0.05
CA PHE A 23 10.34 3.64 1.41
C PHE A 23 11.39 4.58 2.00
N HIS A 24 12.64 4.45 1.58
CA HIS A 24 13.72 5.33 2.04
C HIS A 24 13.47 6.80 1.66
N GLU A 25 12.99 7.06 0.44
CA GLU A 25 12.58 8.39 0.01
C GLU A 25 11.44 8.93 0.89
N THR A 26 10.41 8.11 1.13
CA THR A 26 9.25 8.49 1.94
C THR A 26 9.64 8.84 3.37
N VAL A 27 10.47 8.01 4.02
CA VAL A 27 10.96 8.25 5.39
C VAL A 27 11.86 9.49 5.45
N SER A 28 12.69 9.72 4.44
CA SER A 28 13.53 10.93 4.38
C SER A 28 12.69 12.19 4.25
N ARG A 29 11.57 12.14 3.53
CA ARG A 29 10.69 13.29 3.29
C ARG A 29 9.72 13.52 4.45
N TYR A 30 9.24 12.45 5.07
CA TYR A 30 8.26 12.44 6.14
C TYR A 30 8.81 11.62 7.31
N PRO A 31 9.71 12.17 8.14
CA PRO A 31 10.29 11.42 9.25
C PRO A 31 9.19 11.00 10.26
N PRO A 32 9.26 9.77 10.81
CA PRO A 32 8.29 9.31 11.80
C PRO A 32 8.27 10.20 13.05
N PRO A 33 7.07 10.59 13.56
CA PRO A 33 6.93 11.43 14.74
C PRO A 33 7.18 10.67 16.06
N HIS A 34 7.15 9.34 16.03
CA HIS A 34 7.39 8.49 17.20
C HIS A 34 8.62 7.62 17.01
N ALA A 35 9.16 7.13 18.13
CA ALA A 35 10.11 6.03 18.06
C ALA A 35 9.46 4.82 17.38
N PRO A 36 10.22 4.02 16.60
CA PRO A 36 9.75 2.77 16.05
C PRO A 36 9.08 1.90 17.13
N GLY A 37 7.91 1.34 16.79
CA GLY A 37 7.19 0.44 17.66
C GLY A 37 7.92 -0.90 17.84
N ALA A 38 7.42 -1.72 18.77
CA ALA A 38 7.86 -3.10 18.86
C ALA A 38 7.54 -3.85 17.56
N GLU A 39 8.38 -4.82 17.21
CA GLU A 39 8.11 -5.74 16.11
C GLU A 39 6.75 -6.43 16.31
N PRO A 40 5.91 -6.55 15.26
CA PRO A 40 4.62 -7.19 15.41
C PRO A 40 4.78 -8.65 15.85
N SER A 41 3.97 -9.08 16.81
CA SER A 41 4.02 -10.46 17.33
C SER A 41 3.35 -11.49 16.41
N SER A 42 2.59 -11.04 15.42
CA SER A 42 1.92 -11.89 14.42
C SER A 42 2.91 -12.30 13.33
N PRO A 43 2.84 -13.51 12.76
CA PRO A 43 3.63 -13.82 11.58
C PRO A 43 3.17 -12.94 10.40
N PRO A 44 4.08 -12.52 9.51
CA PRO A 44 3.71 -11.81 8.28
C PRO A 44 2.74 -12.61 7.40
N PRO A 45 1.92 -11.94 6.55
CA PRO A 45 1.87 -10.49 6.34
C PRO A 45 1.11 -9.76 7.45
N HIS A 46 1.66 -8.63 7.90
CA HIS A 46 1.03 -7.83 8.94
C HIS A 46 -0.12 -6.98 8.38
N ARG A 47 -0.95 -6.41 9.24
CA ARG A 47 -1.97 -5.42 8.86
C ARG A 47 -1.29 -4.06 8.65
N ILE A 48 -1.83 -3.23 7.76
CA ILE A 48 -1.30 -1.87 7.51
C ILE A 48 -1.04 -1.06 8.79
N GLY A 49 -1.95 -1.14 9.78
CA GLY A 49 -1.78 -0.45 11.06
C GLY A 49 -0.54 -0.90 11.84
N GLU A 50 -0.17 -2.18 11.76
CA GLU A 50 1.02 -2.71 12.41
C GLU A 50 2.30 -2.18 11.76
N TYR A 51 2.35 -2.04 10.42
CA TYR A 51 3.48 -1.36 9.74
C TYR A 51 3.61 0.09 10.19
N LEU A 52 2.50 0.83 10.22
CA LEU A 52 2.51 2.24 10.63
C LEU A 52 3.00 2.41 12.08
N VAL A 53 2.64 1.48 12.97
CA VAL A 53 3.15 1.48 14.35
C VAL A 53 4.62 1.08 14.42
N TYR A 54 4.99 0.00 13.75
CA TYR A 54 6.37 -0.49 13.72
C TYR A 54 7.34 0.58 13.20
N GLN A 55 6.93 1.33 12.19
CA GLN A 55 7.72 2.42 11.60
C GLN A 55 7.70 3.73 12.40
N GLY A 56 6.91 3.82 13.47
CA GLY A 56 6.80 5.02 14.32
C GLY A 56 5.90 6.12 13.74
N TYR A 57 5.11 5.83 12.71
CA TYR A 57 4.13 6.77 12.14
C TYR A 57 2.85 6.89 12.96
N LEU A 58 2.53 5.85 13.73
CA LEU A 58 1.45 5.87 14.72
C LEU A 58 1.95 5.26 16.03
N SER A 59 1.45 5.75 17.15
CA SER A 59 1.50 5.01 18.40
C SER A 59 0.42 3.90 18.42
N PRO A 60 0.59 2.84 19.23
CA PRO A 60 -0.45 1.82 19.41
C PRO A 60 -1.80 2.40 19.85
N ARG A 61 -1.78 3.47 20.65
CA ARG A 61 -2.98 4.16 21.12
C ARG A 61 -3.72 4.88 19.99
N GLU A 62 -2.98 5.57 19.12
CA GLU A 62 -3.57 6.28 17.98
C GLU A 62 -4.17 5.29 16.98
N LEU A 63 -3.47 4.19 16.69
CA LEU A 63 -4.03 3.14 15.85
C LEU A 63 -5.33 2.57 16.43
N HIS A 64 -5.36 2.28 17.74
CA HIS A 64 -6.56 1.78 18.40
C HIS A 64 -7.74 2.75 18.26
N SER A 65 -7.50 4.04 18.53
CA SER A 65 -8.52 5.08 18.38
C SER A 65 -9.00 5.26 16.93
N ALA A 66 -8.09 5.23 15.96
CA ALA A 66 -8.43 5.31 14.54
C ALA A 66 -9.30 4.12 14.08
N LEU A 67 -8.97 2.92 14.56
CA LEU A 67 -9.76 1.71 14.28
C LEU A 67 -11.16 1.80 14.90
N GLN A 68 -11.28 2.30 16.13
CA GLN A 68 -12.58 2.54 16.77
C GLN A 68 -13.43 3.54 15.99
N GLU A 69 -12.85 4.65 15.53
CA GLU A 69 -13.55 5.64 14.71
C GLU A 69 -13.99 5.02 13.36
N SER A 70 -13.13 4.21 12.72
CA SER A 70 -13.43 3.56 11.44
C SER A 70 -14.62 2.62 11.50
N GLN A 71 -14.84 1.99 12.66
CA GLN A 71 -15.93 1.05 12.90
C GLN A 71 -17.28 1.75 13.19
N GLY A 72 -17.30 3.08 13.36
CA GLY A 72 -18.54 3.83 13.55
C GLY A 72 -19.23 3.54 14.89
N ILE A 73 -18.46 3.51 15.99
CA ILE A 73 -19.03 3.37 17.33
C ILE A 73 -20.05 4.50 17.54
N SER A 74 -21.30 4.14 17.87
CA SER A 74 -22.48 5.02 18.03
C SER A 74 -23.35 5.28 16.79
N GLY A 75 -23.46 4.31 15.86
CA GLY A 75 -24.51 4.32 14.82
C GLY A 75 -24.22 5.20 13.60
N GLY A 76 -22.99 5.71 13.49
CA GLY A 76 -22.49 6.35 12.29
C GLY A 76 -22.18 5.34 11.19
N LYS A 77 -22.12 5.83 9.94
CA LYS A 77 -21.62 5.00 8.83
C LYS A 77 -20.12 4.74 9.04
N PRO A 78 -19.63 3.50 8.80
CA PRO A 78 -18.20 3.21 8.81
C PRO A 78 -17.45 4.17 7.88
N VAL A 79 -16.31 4.65 8.34
CA VAL A 79 -15.44 5.57 7.59
C VAL A 79 -14.15 4.83 7.26
N PRO A 80 -13.61 4.93 6.03
CA PRO A 80 -12.36 4.28 5.67
C PRO A 80 -11.21 4.69 6.61
N LEU A 81 -10.45 3.71 7.09
CA LEU A 81 -9.33 3.96 8.01
C LEU A 81 -8.33 4.96 7.43
N GLY A 82 -7.97 4.83 6.14
CA GLY A 82 -7.05 5.75 5.49
C GLY A 82 -7.47 7.22 5.58
N PHE A 83 -8.77 7.50 5.44
CA PHE A 83 -9.31 8.86 5.60
C PHE A 83 -9.12 9.38 7.02
N ILE A 84 -9.42 8.55 8.03
CA ILE A 84 -9.25 8.92 9.44
C ILE A 84 -7.78 9.22 9.72
N LEU A 85 -6.86 8.39 9.24
CA LEU A 85 -5.42 8.59 9.42
C LEU A 85 -4.94 9.92 8.83
N VAL A 86 -5.38 10.28 7.63
CA VAL A 86 -5.03 11.57 7.02
C VAL A 86 -5.66 12.75 7.75
N THR A 87 -6.96 12.69 8.01
CA THR A 87 -7.73 13.86 8.49
C THR A 87 -7.66 14.10 9.99
N ARG A 88 -7.48 13.03 10.80
CA ARG A 88 -7.45 13.11 12.26
C ARG A 88 -6.05 13.04 12.83
N TYR A 89 -5.18 12.24 12.20
CA TYR A 89 -3.83 11.98 12.67
C TYR A 89 -2.76 12.70 11.85
N ASN A 90 -3.16 13.51 10.86
CA ASN A 90 -2.27 14.25 9.96
C ASN A 90 -1.23 13.34 9.27
N LEU A 91 -1.57 12.08 9.05
CA LEU A 91 -0.66 11.14 8.41
C LEU A 91 -0.59 11.45 6.91
N PRO A 92 0.59 11.66 6.31
CA PRO A 92 0.68 11.91 4.88
C PRO A 92 0.11 10.74 4.08
N ALA A 93 -0.69 11.02 3.05
CA ALA A 93 -1.26 9.98 2.19
C ALA A 93 -0.17 9.12 1.52
N THR A 94 0.98 9.71 1.17
CA THR A 94 2.17 9.01 0.67
C THR A 94 2.66 7.94 1.64
N VAL A 95 2.65 8.19 2.95
CA VAL A 95 3.06 7.22 3.98
C VAL A 95 2.10 6.03 4.04
N ILE A 96 0.80 6.28 3.90
CA ILE A 96 -0.22 5.22 3.84
C ILE A 96 -0.01 4.36 2.59
N ALA A 97 0.22 4.99 1.43
CA ALA A 97 0.49 4.29 0.19
C ALA A 97 1.75 3.42 0.31
N MET A 98 2.83 3.94 0.92
CA MET A 98 4.04 3.18 1.18
C MET A 98 3.80 1.98 2.10
N ALA A 99 3.04 2.15 3.18
CA ALA A 99 2.71 1.04 4.09
C ALA A 99 1.93 -0.08 3.38
N LEU A 100 1.02 0.26 2.45
CA LEU A 100 0.31 -0.72 1.62
C LEU A 100 1.23 -1.49 0.67
N LEU A 101 2.21 -0.81 0.07
CA LEU A 101 3.20 -1.45 -0.79
C LEU A 101 4.08 -2.43 -0.01
N LEU A 102 4.52 -2.06 1.20
CA LEU A 102 5.29 -2.96 2.07
C LEU A 102 4.47 -4.17 2.50
N GLN A 103 3.20 -3.96 2.85
CA GLN A 103 2.27 -5.06 3.14
C GLN A 103 2.14 -6.02 1.94
N THR A 104 2.04 -5.47 0.72
CA THR A 104 1.95 -6.25 -0.52
C THR A 104 3.23 -7.06 -0.75
N LEU A 105 4.40 -6.45 -0.54
CA LEU A 105 5.69 -7.13 -0.65
C LEU A 105 5.79 -8.32 0.33
N ASP A 106 5.45 -8.10 1.60
CA ASP A 106 5.46 -9.16 2.61
C ASP A 106 4.45 -10.27 2.28
N GLN A 107 3.28 -9.92 1.76
CA GLN A 107 2.29 -10.90 1.33
C GLN A 107 2.81 -11.76 0.16
N LEU A 108 3.50 -11.16 -0.81
CA LEU A 108 4.14 -11.90 -1.90
C LEU A 108 5.27 -12.81 -1.41
N ALA A 109 6.07 -12.34 -0.46
CA ALA A 109 7.18 -13.11 0.12
C ALA A 109 6.70 -14.36 0.86
N HIS A 110 5.66 -14.22 1.69
CA HIS A 110 5.22 -15.26 2.62
C HIS A 110 4.09 -16.12 2.06
N THR A 111 3.28 -15.57 1.14
CA THR A 111 2.11 -16.23 0.59
C THR A 111 1.99 -16.07 -0.94
N PRO A 112 3.03 -16.44 -1.73
CA PRO A 112 3.08 -16.15 -3.16
C PRO A 112 1.96 -16.82 -3.98
N ARG A 113 1.40 -17.91 -3.47
CA ARG A 113 0.32 -18.66 -4.13
C ARG A 113 -1.08 -18.09 -3.88
N LEU A 114 -1.22 -17.13 -2.96
CA LEU A 114 -2.52 -16.53 -2.72
C LEU A 114 -2.88 -15.57 -3.87
N PRO A 115 -4.12 -15.63 -4.38
CA PRO A 115 -4.58 -14.69 -5.36
C PRO A 115 -4.57 -13.27 -4.76
N PRO A 116 -4.26 -12.24 -5.56
CA PRO A 116 -4.29 -10.86 -5.10
C PRO A 116 -5.72 -10.47 -4.74
N ARG A 117 -5.85 -9.67 -3.69
CA ARG A 117 -7.15 -9.22 -3.17
C ARG A 117 -7.60 -7.92 -3.79
N PHE A 118 -6.65 -7.09 -4.22
CA PHE A 118 -6.89 -5.78 -4.79
C PHE A 118 -6.27 -5.66 -6.17
N LEU A 119 -6.88 -4.83 -7.02
CA LEU A 119 -6.40 -4.58 -8.38
C LEU A 119 -4.94 -4.09 -8.39
N GLY A 120 -4.56 -3.21 -7.46
CA GLY A 120 -3.18 -2.73 -7.35
C GLY A 120 -2.15 -3.86 -7.10
N GLU A 121 -2.50 -4.86 -6.30
CA GLU A 121 -1.63 -6.02 -6.04
C GLU A 121 -1.41 -6.85 -7.31
N GLN A 122 -2.49 -7.10 -8.09
CA GLN A 122 -2.41 -7.81 -9.37
C GLN A 122 -1.53 -7.03 -10.36
N LEU A 123 -1.74 -5.72 -10.46
CA LEU A 123 -0.98 -4.87 -11.38
C LEU A 123 0.52 -4.82 -11.05
N LEU A 124 0.89 -4.85 -9.77
CA LEU A 124 2.30 -4.98 -9.37
C LEU A 124 2.87 -6.35 -9.70
N ARG A 125 2.12 -7.43 -9.44
CA ARG A 125 2.55 -8.81 -9.68
C ARG A 125 2.86 -9.05 -11.16
N GLU A 126 2.03 -8.53 -12.04
CA GLU A 126 2.18 -8.64 -13.49
C GLU A 126 3.10 -7.55 -14.10
N ALA A 127 3.75 -6.74 -13.25
CA ALA A 127 4.57 -5.60 -13.65
C ALA A 127 3.86 -4.61 -14.60
N ALA A 128 2.52 -4.56 -14.55
CA ALA A 128 1.70 -3.66 -15.34
C ALA A 128 1.68 -2.23 -14.76
N LEU A 129 2.01 -2.08 -13.48
CA LEU A 129 2.35 -0.80 -12.85
C LEU A 129 3.63 -0.92 -12.04
N THR A 130 4.38 0.17 -11.95
CA THR A 130 5.50 0.28 -11.02
C THR A 130 5.01 0.62 -9.60
N PRO A 131 5.81 0.33 -8.55
CA PRO A 131 5.50 0.77 -7.19
C PRO A 131 5.24 2.27 -7.08
N GLN A 132 6.02 3.09 -7.78
CA GLN A 132 5.88 4.54 -7.78
C GLN A 132 4.54 4.98 -8.40
N GLN A 133 4.15 4.36 -9.51
CA GLN A 133 2.85 4.62 -10.15
C GLN A 133 1.69 4.26 -9.22
N LEU A 134 1.75 3.07 -8.60
CA LEU A 134 0.69 2.67 -7.66
C LEU A 134 0.65 3.56 -6.42
N ALA A 135 1.81 3.94 -5.86
CA ALA A 135 1.88 4.86 -4.72
C ALA A 135 1.21 6.20 -5.04
N LEU A 136 1.50 6.77 -6.22
CA LEU A 136 0.92 8.04 -6.66
C LEU A 136 -0.60 7.96 -6.74
N VAL A 137 -1.13 6.89 -7.33
CA VAL A 137 -2.58 6.70 -7.46
C VAL A 137 -3.26 6.45 -6.11
N LEU A 138 -2.62 5.69 -5.21
CA LEU A 138 -3.14 5.48 -3.85
C LEU A 138 -3.17 6.79 -3.06
N GLU A 139 -2.11 7.60 -3.18
CA GLU A 139 -2.06 8.94 -2.60
C GLU A 139 -3.20 9.81 -3.11
N GLN A 140 -3.37 9.87 -4.44
CA GLN A 140 -4.44 10.64 -5.07
C GLN A 140 -5.82 10.19 -4.61
N GLN A 141 -6.07 8.88 -4.55
CA GLN A 141 -7.35 8.35 -4.07
C GLN A 141 -7.67 8.79 -2.64
N VAL A 142 -6.67 8.78 -1.76
CA VAL A 142 -6.84 9.24 -0.38
C VAL A 142 -7.14 10.74 -0.33
N VAL A 143 -6.41 11.54 -1.12
CA VAL A 143 -6.62 13.00 -1.22
C VAL A 143 -7.99 13.33 -1.81
N ASP A 144 -8.42 12.68 -2.89
CA ASP A 144 -9.74 12.92 -3.49
C ASP A 144 -10.85 12.64 -2.47
N TYR A 145 -10.70 11.55 -1.72
CA TYR A 145 -11.65 11.17 -0.70
C TYR A 145 -11.74 12.20 0.44
N THR A 146 -10.63 12.86 0.82
CA THR A 146 -10.69 13.95 1.82
C THR A 146 -11.45 15.18 1.33
N HIS A 147 -11.54 15.38 0.02
CA HIS A 147 -12.34 16.42 -0.63
C HIS A 147 -13.77 15.98 -0.97
N GLY A 148 -14.20 14.80 -0.49
CA GLY A 148 -15.53 14.24 -0.75
C GLY A 148 -15.70 13.72 -2.19
N GLN A 149 -14.62 13.58 -2.95
CA GLN A 149 -14.61 12.97 -4.27
C GLN A 149 -14.19 11.51 -4.14
N TRP A 150 -15.06 10.59 -4.53
CA TRP A 150 -14.68 9.18 -4.59
C TRP A 150 -14.32 8.79 -6.02
N GLN A 151 -13.03 8.53 -6.26
CA GLN A 151 -12.53 8.03 -7.54
C GLN A 151 -12.06 6.58 -7.40
N ARG A 152 -12.40 5.75 -8.40
CA ARG A 152 -11.92 4.37 -8.43
C ARG A 152 -10.47 4.36 -8.86
N ILE A 153 -9.71 3.43 -8.29
CA ILE A 153 -8.28 3.27 -8.61
C ILE A 153 -8.06 3.03 -10.10
N GLY A 154 -8.94 2.28 -10.76
CA GLY A 154 -8.87 2.05 -12.22
C GLY A 154 -9.07 3.34 -13.02
N ASP A 155 -10.02 4.19 -12.62
CA ASP A 155 -10.27 5.47 -13.29
C ASP A 155 -9.04 6.39 -13.15
N LEU A 156 -8.43 6.41 -11.95
CA LEU A 156 -7.20 7.15 -11.70
C LEU A 156 -6.05 6.67 -12.60
N ILE A 157 -5.82 5.36 -12.68
CA ILE A 157 -4.79 4.76 -13.55
C ILE A 157 -5.03 5.12 -15.02
N ALA A 158 -6.28 5.06 -15.47
CA ALA A 158 -6.64 5.41 -16.84
C ALA A 158 -6.45 6.90 -17.13
N ASN A 159 -6.78 7.77 -16.17
CA ASN A 159 -6.57 9.21 -16.30
C ASN A 159 -5.09 9.59 -16.42
N HIS A 160 -4.19 8.82 -15.80
CA HIS A 160 -2.73 8.96 -15.98
C HIS A 160 -2.22 8.38 -17.30
N GLY A 161 -3.07 7.69 -18.07
CA GLY A 161 -2.71 7.09 -19.36
C GLY A 161 -1.78 5.89 -19.27
N TRP A 162 -1.63 5.27 -18.10
CA TRP A 162 -0.74 4.12 -17.92
C TRP A 162 -1.36 2.82 -18.42
N LEU A 163 -2.67 2.65 -18.21
CA LEU A 163 -3.44 1.53 -18.72
C LEU A 163 -4.80 2.04 -19.18
N ASP A 164 -5.27 1.56 -20.33
CA ASP A 164 -6.62 1.87 -20.79
C ASP A 164 -7.69 1.06 -20.05
N ALA A 165 -8.96 1.41 -20.27
CA ALA A 165 -10.09 0.76 -19.63
C ALA A 165 -10.21 -0.73 -20.00
N ASP A 166 -9.81 -1.12 -21.21
CA ASP A 166 -9.93 -2.50 -21.68
C ASP A 166 -8.88 -3.40 -21.01
N ALA A 167 -7.64 -2.91 -20.87
CA ALA A 167 -6.58 -3.57 -20.12
C ALA A 167 -6.97 -3.73 -18.64
N LEU A 168 -7.46 -2.66 -18.00
CA LEU A 168 -7.92 -2.71 -16.61
C LEU A 168 -9.07 -3.70 -16.42
N ASN A 169 -10.03 -3.73 -17.35
CA ASN A 169 -11.13 -4.70 -17.33
C ASN A 169 -10.64 -6.15 -17.49
N ALA A 170 -9.57 -6.38 -18.26
CA ALA A 170 -8.97 -7.70 -18.39
C ALA A 170 -8.41 -8.20 -17.05
N PHE A 171 -7.64 -7.38 -16.33
CA PHE A 171 -7.14 -7.73 -14.99
C PHE A 171 -8.27 -7.99 -14.00
N VAL A 172 -9.33 -7.15 -14.00
CA VAL A 172 -10.48 -7.36 -13.11
C VAL A 172 -11.21 -8.68 -13.43
N ARG A 173 -11.30 -9.08 -14.70
CA ARG A 173 -11.88 -10.38 -15.08
C ARG A 173 -11.01 -11.54 -14.62
N GLU A 174 -9.70 -11.44 -14.79
CA GLU A 174 -8.75 -12.46 -14.35
C GLU A 174 -8.82 -12.68 -12.83
N MET A 175 -8.81 -11.60 -12.05
CA MET A 175 -8.95 -11.67 -10.58
C MET A 175 -10.27 -12.32 -10.12
N ARG A 176 -11.34 -12.27 -10.93
CA ARG A 176 -12.62 -12.92 -10.62
C ARG A 176 -12.67 -14.40 -11.03
N ALA A 177 -11.73 -14.83 -11.87
CA ALA A 177 -11.64 -16.21 -12.35
C ALA A 177 -10.70 -17.08 -11.50
N ALA A 178 -9.82 -16.44 -10.71
CA ALA A 178 -8.91 -17.08 -9.75
C ALA A 178 -9.60 -17.39 -8.41
#